data_AF-A0A021WY90-F1
#
_entry.id   AF-A0A021WY90-F1
#
_cell.length_a   1.000
_cell.length_b   1.000
_cell.length_c   1.000
_cell.angle_alpha   90.00
_cell.angle_beta   90.00
_cell.angle_gamma   90.00
#
_symmetry.space_group_name_H-M   'P 1'
#
loop_
_entity.id
_entity.type
_entity.pdbx_description
1 polymer ?
#
loop_
_entity_poly.entity_id
_entity_poly.type
_entity_poly.pdbx_seq_one_letter_code
_entity_poly.pdbx_strand_id
1 'polypeptide(L)'
;MAGETSAHLEGRINAHRRLLVELVSILGSIPEARDALIAMARDNETVIDHQEDPGVEPDTAFAAQQIADDEIRRILKAAIARLETRT
;
A
#
# COMPACT_ATOMS: atom_id res chain seq x y z
N MET A 1 -20.66 -15.10 -20.09
CA MET A 1 -20.17 -14.31 -18.93
C MET A 1 -19.13 -13.36 -19.47
N ALA A 2 -19.51 -12.11 -19.78
CA ALA A 2 -18.54 -11.11 -20.20
C ALA A 2 -17.64 -10.83 -18.99
N GLY A 3 -16.36 -11.17 -19.08
CA GLY A 3 -15.39 -10.79 -18.06
C GLY A 3 -15.46 -9.28 -17.87
N GLU A 4 -15.40 -8.82 -16.61
CA GLU A 4 -15.18 -7.40 -16.31
C GLU A 4 -14.06 -6.90 -17.23
N THR A 5 -14.35 -5.94 -18.11
CA THR A 5 -13.31 -5.30 -18.94
C THR A 5 -12.21 -4.83 -18.00
N SER A 6 -10.93 -5.01 -18.32
CA SER A 6 -9.85 -4.66 -17.35
C SER A 6 -9.96 -3.22 -16.86
N ALA A 7 -10.44 -2.31 -17.71
CA ALA A 7 -10.77 -0.93 -17.37
C ALA A 7 -11.78 -0.78 -16.20
N HIS A 8 -12.76 -1.68 -16.08
CA HIS A 8 -13.73 -1.67 -14.98
C HIS A 8 -13.07 -2.11 -13.67
N LEU A 9 -12.24 -3.16 -13.72
CA LEU A 9 -11.48 -3.63 -12.57
C LEU A 9 -10.47 -2.57 -12.09
N GLU A 10 -9.72 -1.98 -13.02
CA GLU A 10 -8.79 -0.87 -12.77
C GLU A 10 -9.52 0.33 -12.16
N GLY A 11 -10.70 0.68 -12.68
CA GLY A 11 -11.54 1.74 -12.14
C GLY A 11 -11.96 1.48 -10.69
N ARG A 12 -12.39 0.24 -10.39
CA ARG A 12 -12.74 -0.18 -9.03
C ARG A 12 -11.54 -0.13 -8.09
N ILE A 13 -10.38 -0.66 -8.49
CA ILE A 13 -9.16 -0.64 -7.68
C ILE A 13 -8.73 0.79 -7.38
N ASN A 14 -8.70 1.66 -8.39
CA ASN A 14 -8.34 3.06 -8.22
C ASN A 14 -9.31 3.82 -7.29
N ALA A 15 -10.61 3.51 -7.34
CA ALA A 15 -11.59 4.09 -6.43
C ALA A 15 -11.31 3.69 -4.96
N HIS A 16 -11.02 2.42 -4.70
CA HIS A 16 -10.67 1.95 -3.36
C HIS A 16 -9.36 2.58 -2.87
N ARG A 17 -8.34 2.65 -3.73
CA ARG A 17 -7.07 3.30 -3.42
C ARG A 17 -7.28 4.77 -3.01
N ARG A 18 -8.08 5.52 -3.77
CA ARG A 18 -8.40 6.93 -3.45
C ARG A 18 -9.10 7.08 -2.11
N LEU A 19 -10.06 6.21 -1.82
CA LEU A 19 -10.77 6.21 -0.53
C LEU A 19 -9.82 5.90 0.62
N LEU A 20 -8.98 4.87 0.48
CA LEU A 20 -8.00 4.49 1.51
C LEU A 20 -6.99 5.60 1.76
N VAL A 21 -6.47 6.26 0.71
CA VAL A 21 -5.56 7.40 0.87
C VAL A 21 -6.22 8.51 1.69
N GLU A 22 -7.49 8.84 1.46
CA GLU A 22 -8.16 9.88 2.24
C GLU A 22 -8.38 9.45 3.70
N LEU A 23 -8.82 8.20 3.93
CA LEU A 23 -9.01 7.67 5.28
C LEU A 23 -7.71 7.67 6.08
N VAL A 24 -6.61 7.19 5.49
CA VAL A 24 -5.28 7.20 6.12
C VAL A 24 -4.79 8.63 6.36
N SER A 25 -5.09 9.57 5.45
CA SER A 25 -4.76 10.98 5.66
C SER A 25 -5.52 11.57 6.84
N ILE A 26 -6.81 11.25 7.00
CA ILE A 26 -7.60 11.69 8.17
C ILE A 26 -7.00 11.09 9.44
N LEU A 27 -6.68 9.79 9.44
CA LEU A 27 -6.08 9.12 10.60
C LEU A 27 -4.74 9.74 10.98
N GLY A 28 -3.88 10.09 10.02
CA GLY A 28 -2.59 10.70 10.33
C GLY A 28 -2.66 12.14 10.85
N SER A 29 -3.84 12.76 10.93
CA SER A 29 -4.05 14.00 11.70
C SER A 29 -4.14 13.76 13.22
N ILE A 30 -4.31 12.51 13.64
CA ILE A 30 -4.29 12.07 15.04
C ILE A 30 -2.85 11.63 15.37
N PRO A 31 -2.16 12.24 16.36
CA PRO A 31 -0.74 11.97 16.62
C PRO A 31 -0.40 10.50 16.84
N GLU A 32 -1.15 9.79 17.67
CA GLU A 32 -0.89 8.38 18.00
C GLU A 32 -1.09 7.47 16.78
N ALA A 33 -2.10 7.76 15.96
CA ALA A 33 -2.35 7.03 14.72
C ALA A 33 -1.27 7.33 13.67
N ARG A 34 -0.80 8.58 13.59
CA ARG A 34 0.31 8.97 12.72
C ARG A 34 1.58 8.18 13.04
N ASP A 35 1.94 8.07 14.32
CA ASP A 35 3.12 7.31 14.74
C ASP A 35 3.00 5.82 14.39
N ALA A 36 1.82 5.23 14.58
CA ALA A 36 1.55 3.86 14.16
C ALA A 36 1.66 3.67 12.64
N LEU A 37 1.16 4.62 11.84
CA LEU A 37 1.28 4.60 10.38
C LEU A 37 2.74 4.71 9.92
N ILE A 38 3.55 5.52 10.61
CA ILE A 38 5.00 5.66 10.34
C ILE A 38 5.73 4.36 10.70
N ALA A 39 5.42 3.75 11.85
CA ALA A 39 6.00 2.47 12.25
C ALA A 39 5.69 1.37 11.22
N MET A 40 4.42 1.26 10.82
CA MET A 40 3.99 0.30 9.80
C MET A 40 4.67 0.52 8.44
N ALA A 41 4.95 1.77 8.06
CA ALA A 41 5.69 2.07 6.84
C ALA A 41 7.14 1.55 6.90
N ARG A 42 7.80 1.66 8.06
CA ARG A 42 9.18 1.20 8.28
C ARG A 42 9.29 -0.32 8.33
N ASP A 43 8.33 -0.99 8.97
CA ASP A 43 8.32 -2.45 9.05
C ASP A 43 8.20 -3.08 7.64
N ASN A 44 7.38 -2.48 6.77
CA ASN A 44 7.26 -2.88 5.35
C ASN A 44 8.52 -2.58 4.51
N GLU A 45 9.41 -1.68 4.93
CA GLU A 45 10.71 -1.51 4.27
C GLU A 45 11.70 -2.61 4.70
N THR A 46 11.59 -3.07 5.96
CA THR A 46 12.50 -4.07 6.54
C THR A 46 12.26 -5.48 5.95
N VAL A 47 11.02 -5.83 5.61
CA VAL A 47 10.67 -7.13 5.01
C VAL A 47 11.30 -7.33 3.62
N ILE A 48 11.52 -6.25 2.85
CA ILE A 48 12.13 -6.35 1.52
C ILE A 48 13.64 -6.64 1.57
N ASP A 49 14.34 -6.25 2.64
CA ASP A 49 15.79 -6.44 2.77
C ASP A 49 16.19 -7.88 3.18
N HIS A 50 15.21 -8.77 3.37
CA HIS A 50 15.45 -10.20 3.57
C HIS A 50 15.63 -10.92 2.24
N GLN A 51 16.87 -10.82 1.72
CA GLN A 51 17.55 -11.74 0.81
C GLN A 51 16.65 -12.71 0.03
N GLU A 52 16.27 -12.31 -1.19
CA GLU A 52 15.85 -13.28 -2.21
C GLU A 52 17.03 -14.21 -2.50
N ASP A 53 16.97 -15.44 -1.98
CA ASP A 53 17.96 -16.49 -2.21
C ASP A 53 17.95 -16.86 -3.71
N PRO A 54 19.07 -16.67 -4.45
CA PRO A 54 19.08 -16.84 -5.90
C PRO A 54 18.93 -18.32 -6.26
N GLY A 55 17.70 -18.75 -6.55
CA GLY A 55 17.42 -20.11 -7.03
C GLY A 55 16.02 -20.66 -6.75
N VAL A 56 15.19 -19.97 -5.96
CA VAL A 56 13.80 -20.39 -5.71
C VAL A 56 12.87 -19.67 -6.68
N GLU A 57 12.19 -20.40 -7.56
CA GLU A 57 11.06 -19.85 -8.32
C GLU A 57 10.05 -19.26 -7.31
N PRO A 58 9.76 -17.95 -7.34
CA PRO A 58 8.87 -17.35 -6.37
C PRO A 58 7.48 -17.98 -6.53
N ASP A 59 7.05 -18.71 -5.51
CA ASP A 59 5.70 -19.25 -5.45
C ASP A 59 4.70 -18.09 -5.60
N THR A 60 3.62 -18.32 -6.34
CA THR A 60 2.62 -17.31 -6.69
C THR A 60 2.07 -16.55 -5.47
N ALA A 61 2.08 -17.18 -4.30
CA ALA A 61 1.73 -16.57 -3.03
C ALA A 61 2.71 -15.47 -2.58
N PHE A 62 4.03 -15.65 -2.78
CA PHE A 62 5.04 -14.62 -2.49
C PHE A 62 4.91 -13.43 -3.43
N ALA A 63 4.67 -13.69 -4.73
CA ALA A 63 4.44 -12.62 -5.70
C ALA A 63 3.19 -11.78 -5.35
N ALA A 64 2.10 -12.42 -4.92
CA ALA A 64 0.89 -11.72 -4.50
C ALA A 64 1.10 -10.89 -3.21
N GLN A 65 1.87 -11.43 -2.25
CA GLN A 65 2.21 -10.72 -1.02
C GLN A 65 3.06 -9.48 -1.31
N GLN A 66 4.08 -9.61 -2.15
CA GLN A 66 4.94 -8.49 -2.52
C GLN A 66 4.17 -7.38 -3.25
N ILE A 67 3.24 -7.74 -4.14
CA ILE A 67 2.33 -6.78 -4.81
C ILE A 67 1.46 -6.05 -3.77
N ALA A 68 0.96 -6.76 -2.75
CA ALA A 68 0.16 -6.16 -1.69
C ALA A 68 0.99 -5.19 -0.83
N ASP A 69 2.20 -5.58 -0.44
CA ASP A 69 3.10 -4.77 0.38
C ASP A 69 3.52 -3.48 -0.34
N ASP A 70 3.81 -3.58 -1.65
CA ASP A 70 4.08 -2.45 -2.52
C ASP A 70 2.90 -1.48 -2.59
N GLU A 71 1.68 -2.01 -2.70
CA GLU A 71 0.48 -1.18 -2.76
C GLU A 71 0.22 -0.48 -1.42
N ILE A 72 0.41 -1.17 -0.30
CA ILE A 72 0.35 -0.59 1.05
C ILE A 72 1.34 0.57 1.18
N ARG A 73 2.60 0.38 0.79
CA ARG A 73 3.63 1.44 0.82
C ARG A 73 3.21 2.65 -0.01
N ARG A 74 2.68 2.41 -1.21
CA ARG A 74 2.19 3.49 -2.10
C ARG A 74 1.00 4.23 -1.50
N ILE A 75 0.11 3.57 -0.76
CA ILE A 75 -1.02 4.22 -0.07
C ILE A 75 -0.50 5.10 1.08
N LEU A 76 0.35 4.55 1.94
CA LEU A 76 0.91 5.27 3.09
C LEU A 76 1.68 6.52 2.66
N LYS A 77 2.57 6.39 1.67
CA LYS A 77 3.34 7.52 1.13
C LYS A 77 2.43 8.63 0.58
N ALA A 78 1.38 8.25 -0.16
CA ALA A 78 0.44 9.22 -0.70
C ALA A 78 -0.37 9.94 0.39
N ALA A 79 -0.77 9.22 1.45
CA ALA A 79 -1.50 9.79 2.56
C ALA A 79 -0.64 10.75 3.40
N ILE A 80 0.62 10.39 3.67
CA ILE A 80 1.57 11.27 4.37
C ILE A 80 1.83 12.54 3.55
N ALA A 81 2.10 12.42 2.25
CA ALA A 81 2.31 13.58 1.38
C ALA A 81 1.09 14.52 1.37
N ARG A 82 -0.13 13.95 1.37
CA ARG A 82 -1.38 14.74 1.45
C ARG A 82 -1.51 15.47 2.79
N LEU A 83 -1.11 14.84 3.89
CA LEU A 83 -1.10 15.49 5.22
C LEU A 83 -0.16 16.69 5.26
N GLU A 84 1.06 16.54 4.75
CA GLU A 84 2.06 17.63 4.70
C GLU A 84 1.57 18.83 3.89
N THR A 85 0.76 18.63 2.86
CA THR A 85 0.16 19.72 2.09
C THR A 85 -1.03 20.41 2.77
N ARG A 86 -1.57 19.83 3.85
CA ARG A 86 -2.76 20.33 4.57
C ARG A 86 -2.39 21.18 5.80
N THR A 87 -1.21 20.96 6.37
CA THR A 87 -0.60 21.76 7.45
C THR A 87 0.06 23.03 6.92
#